data_AF-A0A352RXH7-F1
#
_entry.id   AF-A0A352RXH7-F1
#
_cell.length_a   1.000
_cell.length_b   1.000
_cell.length_c   1.000
_cell.angle_alpha   90.00
_cell.angle_beta   90.00
_cell.angle_gamma   90.00
#
_symmetry.space_group_name_H-M   'P 1'
#
loop_
_entity.id
_entity.type
_entity.pdbx_description
1 polymer ?
#
loop_
_entity_poly.entity_id
_entity_poly.type
_entity_poly.pdbx_seq_one_letter_code
_entity_poly.pdbx_strand_id
1 'polypeptide(L)'
;RYSAEDAEGAQEASRDEVLLVRINDLMEHILRVLAHARRLEDSIESAVQIHFSAVAHRTNRTMRALTVITAVFMPLTLITGIFGMNFARMPWLQEPDGFWWSIGLMGAVVTVIGGVWGLGRWLDR
;
A
#
# COMPACT_ATOMS: atom_id res chain seq x y z
N ARG A 1 6.14 -19.70 78.45
CA ARG A 1 5.64 -18.43 77.89
C ARG A 1 6.58 -17.97 76.79
N TYR A 2 7.86 -17.76 77.11
CA TYR A 2 8.96 -17.51 76.15
C TYR A 2 8.99 -18.47 74.93
N SER A 3 8.92 -19.80 75.10
CA SER A 3 8.91 -20.74 73.95
C SER A 3 7.64 -20.77 73.09
N ALA A 4 6.53 -20.20 73.55
CA ALA A 4 5.31 -20.11 72.72
C ALA A 4 5.35 -18.85 71.84
N GLU A 5 5.91 -17.76 72.36
CA GLU A 5 6.11 -16.50 71.64
C GLU A 5 7.15 -16.65 70.51
N ASP A 6 8.23 -17.43 70.73
CA ASP A 6 9.24 -17.72 69.69
C ASP A 6 8.69 -18.58 68.53
N ALA A 7 7.76 -19.51 68.83
CA ALA A 7 7.13 -20.37 67.82
C ALA A 7 6.08 -19.62 66.98
N GLU A 8 5.35 -18.69 67.60
CA GLU A 8 4.40 -17.80 66.90
C GLU A 8 5.12 -16.83 65.94
N GLY A 9 6.23 -16.22 66.36
CA GLY A 9 7.02 -15.32 65.50
C GLY A 9 7.68 -16.01 64.29
N ALA A 10 8.13 -17.26 64.45
CA ALA A 10 8.66 -18.05 63.33
C ALA A 10 7.57 -18.43 62.31
N GLN A 11 6.36 -18.71 62.80
CA GLN A 11 5.20 -19.02 61.96
C GLN A 11 4.70 -17.78 61.19
N GLU A 12 4.72 -16.59 61.81
CA GLU A 12 4.38 -15.32 61.15
C GLU A 12 5.39 -14.93 60.06
N ALA A 13 6.69 -15.02 60.34
CA ALA A 13 7.74 -14.70 59.36
C ALA A 13 7.65 -15.56 58.08
N SER A 14 7.38 -16.86 58.24
CA SER A 14 7.20 -17.77 57.09
C SER A 14 5.92 -17.47 56.29
N ARG A 15 4.86 -16.98 56.97
CA ARG A 15 3.60 -16.61 56.33
C ARG A 15 3.74 -15.35 55.48
N ASP A 16 4.48 -14.37 55.98
CA ASP A 16 4.78 -13.13 55.25
C ASP A 16 5.66 -13.41 54.02
N GLU A 17 6.66 -14.29 54.15
CA GLU A 17 7.51 -14.72 53.02
C GLU A 17 6.69 -15.36 51.90
N VAL A 18 5.74 -16.25 52.23
CA VAL A 18 4.83 -16.87 51.25
C VAL A 18 3.92 -15.84 50.57
N LEU A 19 3.45 -14.82 51.29
CA LEU A 19 2.64 -13.74 50.72
C LEU A 19 3.45 -12.88 49.75
N LEU A 20 4.69 -12.54 50.12
CA LEU A 20 5.60 -11.78 49.25
C LEU A 20 5.89 -12.54 47.95
N VAL A 21 6.13 -13.85 48.02
CA VAL A 21 6.32 -14.70 46.84
C VAL A 21 5.09 -14.69 45.93
N ARG A 22 3.88 -14.86 46.48
CA ARG A 22 2.63 -14.80 45.67
C ARG A 22 2.42 -13.44 45.02
N ILE A 23 2.68 -12.35 45.75
CA ILE A 23 2.55 -10.99 45.19
C ILE A 23 3.54 -10.81 44.05
N ASN A 24 4.79 -11.26 44.22
CA ASN A 24 5.80 -11.19 43.17
C ASN A 24 5.39 -11.99 41.93
N ASP A 25 4.88 -13.23 42.11
CA ASP A 25 4.39 -14.06 41.00
C ASP A 25 3.24 -13.40 40.24
N LEU A 26 2.27 -12.81 40.95
CA LEU A 26 1.16 -12.08 40.34
C LEU A 26 1.66 -10.84 39.59
N MET A 27 2.62 -10.12 40.15
CA MET A 27 3.22 -8.95 39.53
C MET A 27 3.95 -9.34 38.24
N GLU A 28 4.73 -10.43 38.25
CA GLU A 28 5.40 -10.97 37.07
C GLU A 28 4.38 -11.38 36.00
N HIS A 29 3.28 -12.03 36.40
CA HIS A 29 2.22 -12.41 35.49
C HIS A 29 1.58 -11.19 34.82
N ILE A 30 1.24 -10.15 35.59
CA ILE A 30 0.70 -8.89 35.08
C ILE A 30 1.67 -8.23 34.10
N LEU A 31 2.96 -8.17 34.43
CA LEU A 31 3.98 -7.61 33.54
C LEU A 31 4.09 -8.39 32.24
N ARG A 32 4.01 -9.72 32.30
CA ARG A 32 4.05 -10.58 31.11
C ARG A 32 2.84 -10.34 30.22
N VAL A 33 1.64 -10.29 30.79
CA VAL A 33 0.40 -9.98 30.06
C VAL A 33 0.46 -8.59 29.43
N LEU A 34 0.93 -7.59 30.18
CA LEU A 34 1.09 -6.23 29.67
C LEU A 34 2.08 -6.15 28.51
N ALA A 35 3.19 -6.89 28.58
CA ALA A 35 4.13 -7.00 27.48
C ALA A 35 3.52 -7.70 26.25
N HIS A 36 2.67 -8.71 26.45
CA HIS A 36 1.92 -9.33 25.36
C HIS A 36 0.93 -8.37 24.72
N ALA A 37 0.21 -7.58 25.53
CA ALA A 37 -0.74 -6.59 25.03
C ALA A 37 -0.05 -5.53 24.17
N ARG A 38 1.10 -5.00 24.61
CA ARG A 38 1.90 -4.04 23.83
C ARG A 38 2.38 -4.63 22.50
N ARG A 39 2.88 -5.87 22.51
CA ARG A 39 3.27 -6.55 21.26
C ARG A 39 2.10 -6.72 20.28
N LEU A 40 0.90 -6.97 20.81
CA LEU A 40 -0.30 -7.08 19.98
C LEU A 40 -0.69 -5.72 19.40
N GLU A 41 -0.60 -4.66 20.19
CA GLU A 41 -0.79 -3.27 19.74
C GLU A 41 0.15 -2.91 18.59
N ASP A 42 1.46 -3.14 18.77
CA ASP A 42 2.48 -2.92 17.72
C ASP A 42 2.18 -3.73 16.45
N SER A 43 1.72 -4.97 16.62
CA SER A 43 1.37 -5.85 15.49
C SER A 43 0.14 -5.35 14.75
N ILE A 44 -0.88 -4.85 15.46
CA ILE A 44 -2.08 -4.26 14.87
C ILE A 44 -1.71 -2.99 14.12
N GLU A 45 -0.89 -2.12 14.70
CA GLU A 45 -0.44 -0.90 14.04
C GLU A 45 0.30 -1.21 12.73
N SER A 46 1.24 -2.16 12.77
CA SER A 46 1.95 -2.65 11.58
C SER A 46 0.99 -3.21 10.53
N ALA A 47 0.02 -4.04 10.93
CA ALA A 47 -0.99 -4.59 10.02
C ALA A 47 -1.84 -3.49 9.36
N VAL A 48 -2.21 -2.45 10.11
CA VAL A 48 -2.94 -1.29 9.60
C VAL A 48 -2.09 -0.51 8.60
N GLN A 49 -0.81 -0.27 8.88
CA GLN A 49 0.10 0.38 7.95
C GLN A 49 0.25 -0.42 6.63
N ILE A 50 0.39 -1.75 6.73
CA ILE A 50 0.45 -2.64 5.57
C ILE A 50 -0.87 -2.59 4.78
N HIS A 51 -2.02 -2.56 5.45
CA HIS A 51 -3.32 -2.45 4.80
C HIS A 51 -3.44 -1.15 4.00
N PHE A 52 -3.11 0.00 4.60
CA PHE A 52 -3.14 1.28 3.90
C PHE A 52 -2.16 1.31 2.72
N SER A 53 -0.96 0.74 2.88
CA SER A 53 0.01 0.59 1.79
C SER A 53 -0.56 -0.25 0.65
N ALA A 54 -1.17 -1.39 0.94
CA ALA A 54 -1.79 -2.26 -0.07
C ALA A 54 -2.96 -1.57 -0.80
N VAL A 55 -3.79 -0.82 -0.06
CA VAL A 55 -4.87 -0.02 -0.64
C VAL A 55 -4.31 1.08 -1.55
N ALA A 56 -3.29 1.81 -1.09
CA ALA A 56 -2.63 2.84 -1.90
C ALA A 56 -2.01 2.25 -3.17
N HIS A 57 -1.35 1.09 -3.08
CA HIS A 57 -0.80 0.38 -4.24
C HIS A 57 -1.91 -0.04 -5.22
N ARG A 58 -3.04 -0.55 -4.73
CA ARG A 58 -4.19 -0.90 -5.58
C ARG A 58 -4.76 0.33 -6.28
N THR A 59 -4.95 1.43 -5.56
CA THR A 59 -5.45 2.69 -6.11
C THR A 59 -4.50 3.24 -7.16
N ASN A 60 -3.19 3.25 -6.89
CA ASN A 60 -2.18 3.69 -7.85
C ASN A 60 -2.21 2.82 -9.12
N ARG A 61 -2.36 1.49 -9.00
CA ARG A 61 -2.53 0.61 -10.17
C ARG A 61 -3.78 0.95 -11.00
N THR A 62 -4.90 1.22 -10.34
CA THR A 62 -6.14 1.63 -11.02
C THR A 62 -5.99 2.97 -11.72
N MET A 63 -5.44 3.98 -11.03
CA MET A 63 -5.17 5.30 -11.59
C MET A 63 -4.23 5.20 -12.78
N ARG A 64 -3.14 4.45 -12.64
CA ARG A 64 -2.18 4.20 -13.72
C ARG A 64 -2.83 3.54 -14.94
N ALA A 65 -3.74 2.59 -14.74
CA ALA A 65 -4.48 1.97 -15.84
C ALA A 65 -5.38 2.98 -16.56
N LEU A 66 -6.13 3.79 -15.81
CA LEU A 66 -6.99 4.83 -16.39
C LEU A 66 -6.16 5.88 -17.15
N THR A 67 -5.04 6.35 -16.57
CA THR A 67 -4.15 7.32 -17.22
C THR A 67 -3.58 6.76 -18.52
N VAL A 68 -3.20 5.48 -18.58
CA VAL A 68 -2.72 4.85 -19.82
C VAL A 68 -3.80 4.87 -20.89
N ILE A 69 -5.03 4.50 -20.52
CA ILE A 69 -6.17 4.55 -21.43
C ILE A 69 -6.34 5.99 -21.94
N THR A 70 -6.43 6.99 -21.05
CA THR A 70 -6.58 8.40 -21.44
C THR A 70 -5.44 8.90 -22.32
N ALA A 71 -4.18 8.55 -22.01
CA ALA A 71 -3.01 8.98 -22.76
C ALA A 71 -3.01 8.45 -24.20
N VAL A 72 -3.59 7.26 -24.43
CA VAL A 72 -3.78 6.71 -25.78
C VAL A 72 -4.96 7.39 -26.48
N PHE A 73 -6.09 7.55 -25.80
CA PHE A 73 -7.30 8.11 -26.40
C PHE A 73 -7.21 9.61 -26.72
N MET A 74 -6.48 10.40 -25.93
CA MET A 74 -6.36 11.85 -26.12
C MET A 74 -5.79 12.24 -27.50
N PRO A 75 -4.62 11.76 -27.95
CA PRO A 75 -4.10 12.07 -29.28
C PRO A 75 -4.95 11.47 -30.40
N LEU A 76 -5.50 10.25 -30.20
CA LEU A 76 -6.40 9.64 -31.17
C LEU A 76 -7.64 10.49 -31.39
N THR A 77 -8.24 10.99 -30.30
CA THR A 77 -9.42 11.86 -30.32
C THR A 77 -9.09 13.23 -30.92
N LEU A 78 -7.90 13.77 -30.67
CA LEU A 78 -7.44 15.01 -31.29
C LEU A 78 -7.33 14.83 -32.82
N ILE A 79 -6.75 13.72 -33.27
CA ILE A 79 -6.60 13.43 -34.70
C ILE A 79 -7.99 13.24 -35.33
N THR A 80 -8.85 12.37 -34.78
CA THR A 80 -10.21 12.20 -35.32
C THR A 80 -11.02 13.50 -35.28
N GLY A 81 -10.86 14.33 -34.25
CA GLY A 81 -11.46 15.65 -34.16
C GLY A 81 -10.99 16.58 -35.27
N ILE A 82 -9.68 16.65 -35.53
CA ILE A 82 -9.11 17.46 -36.62
C ILE A 82 -9.61 17.00 -37.98
N PHE A 83 -9.59 15.69 -38.26
CA PHE A 83 -10.08 15.12 -39.52
C PHE A 83 -11.60 15.17 -39.66
N GLY A 84 -12.34 15.22 -38.55
CA GLY A 84 -13.80 15.37 -38.52
C GLY A 84 -14.30 16.80 -38.70
N MET A 85 -13.43 17.80 -38.57
CA MET A 85 -13.76 19.17 -38.94
C MET A 85 -13.89 19.28 -40.47
N ASN A 86 -15.05 19.72 -40.96
CA ASN A 86 -15.35 19.88 -42.40
C ASN A 86 -14.53 21.03 -43.05
N PHE A 87 -13.21 20.89 -43.11
CA PHE A 87 -12.36 21.80 -43.86
C PHE A 87 -12.43 21.45 -45.36
N ALA A 88 -13.09 22.29 -46.14
CA ALA A 88 -13.30 22.13 -47.59
C ALA A 88 -12.02 22.00 -48.44
N ARG A 89 -10.83 22.19 -47.85
CA ARG A 89 -9.54 22.05 -48.52
C ARG A 89 -8.47 21.63 -47.50
N MET A 90 -8.45 20.36 -47.11
CA MET A 90 -7.27 19.78 -46.47
C MET A 90 -6.26 19.42 -47.58
N PRO A 91 -5.13 20.14 -47.72
CA PRO A 91 -4.17 19.90 -48.81
C PRO A 91 -3.54 18.50 -48.75
N TRP A 92 -3.60 17.82 -47.60
CA TRP A 92 -3.04 16.49 -47.38
C TRP A 92 -4.03 15.33 -47.61
N LEU A 93 -5.33 15.60 -47.74
CA LEU A 93 -6.39 14.57 -47.88
C LEU A 93 -6.89 14.40 -49.32
N GLN A 94 -6.40 15.22 -50.25
CA GLN A 94 -6.75 15.12 -51.68
C GLN A 94 -5.91 14.05 -52.40
N GLU A 95 -4.78 13.65 -51.83
CA GLU A 95 -3.97 12.55 -52.32
C GLU A 95 -4.56 11.19 -51.85
N PRO A 96 -4.61 10.15 -52.71
CA PRO A 96 -5.10 8.82 -52.35
C PRO A 96 -4.42 8.22 -51.11
N ASP A 97 -3.16 8.61 -50.86
CA ASP A 97 -2.32 8.09 -49.78
C ASP A 97 -2.44 8.88 -48.46
N GLY A 98 -3.12 10.03 -48.45
CA GLY A 98 -3.27 10.88 -47.26
C GLY A 98 -4.01 10.18 -46.12
N PHE A 99 -4.96 9.31 -46.47
CA PHE A 99 -5.66 8.45 -45.51
C PHE A 99 -4.70 7.44 -44.85
N TRP A 100 -3.84 6.80 -45.63
CA TRP A 100 -2.86 5.83 -45.13
C TRP A 100 -1.80 6.48 -44.24
N TRP A 101 -1.32 7.67 -44.61
CA TRP A 101 -0.41 8.44 -43.77
C TRP A 101 -1.02 8.87 -42.44
N SER A 102 -2.31 9.23 -42.41
CA SER A 102 -3.02 9.57 -41.17
C SER A 102 -3.13 8.37 -40.23
N ILE A 103 -3.48 7.19 -40.75
CA ILE A 103 -3.48 5.95 -39.97
C ILE A 103 -2.07 5.61 -39.48
N GLY A 104 -1.05 5.79 -40.34
CA GLY A 104 0.36 5.59 -39.98
C GLY A 104 0.81 6.52 -38.84
N LEU A 105 0.40 7.79 -38.87
CA LEU A 105 0.67 8.77 -37.81
C LEU A 105 0.00 8.37 -36.49
N MET A 106 -1.30 8.00 -36.53
CA MET A 106 -2.02 7.51 -35.35
C MET A 106 -1.34 6.28 -34.75
N GLY A 107 -0.98 5.31 -35.59
CA GLY A 107 -0.25 4.10 -35.18
C GLY A 107 1.12 4.40 -34.57
N ALA A 108 1.87 5.33 -35.17
CA ALA A 108 3.17 5.76 -34.66
C ALA A 108 3.05 6.41 -33.27
N VAL A 109 2.05 7.28 -33.07
CA VAL A 109 1.80 7.89 -31.76
C VAL A 109 1.47 6.84 -30.69
N VAL A 110 0.62 5.87 -31.01
CA VAL A 110 0.31 4.75 -30.09
C VAL A 110 1.57 3.93 -29.77
N THR A 111 2.41 3.69 -30.77
CA THR A 111 3.63 2.89 -30.63
C THR A 111 4.68 3.63 -29.79
N VAL A 112 4.82 4.95 -29.97
CA VAL A 112 5.70 5.79 -29.14
C VAL A 112 5.23 5.83 -27.70
N ILE A 113 3.93 6.06 -27.45
CA ILE A 113 3.37 6.08 -26.10
C ILE A 113 3.51 4.71 -25.43
N GLY A 114 3.18 3.64 -26.15
CA GLY A 114 3.36 2.26 -25.67
C GLY A 114 4.83 1.91 -25.42
N GLY A 115 5.74 2.38 -26.27
CA GLY A 115 7.18 2.17 -26.19
C GLY A 115 7.82 2.87 -24.99
N VAL A 116 7.52 4.16 -24.78
CA VAL A 116 7.99 4.93 -23.60
C VAL A 116 7.56 4.25 -22.30
N TRP A 117 6.33 3.74 -22.26
CA TRP A 117 5.79 3.07 -21.08
C TRP A 117 6.37 1.65 -20.88
N GLY A 118 6.55 0.91 -21.98
CA GLY A 118 7.19 -0.41 -21.99
C GLY A 118 8.66 -0.36 -21.58
N LEU A 119 9.38 0.70 -22.00
CA LEU A 119 10.78 0.91 -21.65
C LEU A 119 10.94 1.33 -20.18
N GLY A 120 10.08 2.21 -19.66
CA GLY A 120 10.04 2.53 -18.22
C GLY A 120 9.77 1.30 -17.36
N ARG A 121 8.86 0.40 -17.79
CA ARG A 121 8.60 -0.87 -17.11
C ARG A 121 9.76 -1.89 -17.20
N TRP A 122 10.67 -1.73 -18.16
CA TRP A 122 11.85 -2.59 -18.29
C TRP A 122 13.00 -2.13 -17.40
N LEU A 123 13.11 -0.81 -17.16
CA LEU A 123 14.12 -0.21 -16.28
C LEU A 123 13.79 -0.36 -14.78
N ASP A 124 12.50 -0.46 -14.44
CA ASP A 124 12.02 -0.67 -13.07
C ASP A 124 12.07 -2.15 -12.62
N ARG A 125 12.55 -3.07 -13.48
CA ARG A 125 12.82 -4.47 -13.13
C ARG A 125 14.29 -4.67 -12.81
#